data_AF-A0A3S8VT11-F1
#
_entry.id   AF-A0A3S8VT11-F1
#
_cell.length_a   1.000
_cell.length_b   1.000
_cell.length_c   1.000
_cell.angle_alpha   90.00
_cell.angle_beta   90.00
_cell.angle_gamma   90.00
#
_symmetry.space_group_name_H-M   'P 1'
#
loop_
_entity.id
_entity.type
_entity.pdbx_description
1 polymer ?
#
loop_
_entity_poly.entity_id
_entity_poly.type
_entity_poly.pdbx_seq_one_letter_code
_entity_poly.pdbx_strand_id
1 'polypeptide(L)'
;MRELRKQAVEELGWEQRDPNRYNIDGIVRDAWINGNGSDETWKAAVEKHYKRFMVGDWVRITVEVEDGFTEHHYGPIENFRKPDGNHYRRHVANPHAAFLHPEHTRSHVVPLADLVEEINDFEIITEWSQVHEGGPQHNYGVYSCIGMHGPYPPPATTLVIHKVSGRKKRFCDACNTPEQRAGLADEALMYQRNAKSTILELRADPTLITGPASEDRWDKSPAEQYREFADVFPWLVPAPAAELYQQWKENQNASAAA
;
A
#
# COMPACT_ATOMS: atom_id res chain seq x y z
N MET A 1 28.58 -23.28 -18.66
CA MET A 1 27.50 -22.28 -18.46
C MET A 1 26.12 -22.88 -18.26
N ARG A 2 25.65 -23.83 -19.09
CA ARG A 2 24.30 -24.42 -18.92
C ARG A 2 24.11 -25.16 -17.59
N GLU A 3 25.09 -25.94 -17.14
CA GLU A 3 25.05 -26.66 -15.87
C GLU A 3 25.13 -25.71 -14.67
N LEU A 4 26.07 -24.77 -14.68
CA LEU A 4 26.17 -23.75 -13.62
C LEU A 4 24.89 -22.90 -13.46
N ARG A 5 24.19 -22.59 -14.57
CA ARG A 5 22.89 -21.92 -14.51
C ARG A 5 21.83 -22.78 -13.81
N LYS A 6 21.80 -24.09 -14.06
CA LYS A 6 20.86 -24.99 -13.38
C LYS A 6 21.17 -25.08 -11.89
N GLN A 7 22.45 -25.22 -11.55
CA GLN A 7 22.91 -25.22 -10.16
C GLN A 7 22.49 -23.94 -9.43
N ALA A 8 22.68 -22.76 -10.05
CA ALA A 8 22.21 -21.49 -9.48
C ALA A 8 20.71 -21.46 -9.20
N VAL A 9 19.91 -21.98 -10.13
CA VAL A 9 18.45 -22.05 -9.98
C VAL A 9 18.05 -23.03 -8.88
N GLU A 10 18.73 -24.17 -8.79
CA GLU A 10 18.51 -25.16 -7.74
C GLU A 10 18.86 -24.60 -6.37
N GLU A 11 20.02 -23.97 -6.20
CA GLU A 11 20.45 -23.36 -4.94
C GLU A 11 19.52 -22.23 -4.48
N LEU A 12 19.07 -21.35 -5.39
CA LEU A 12 18.03 -20.36 -5.07
C LEU A 12 16.72 -21.03 -4.63
N GLY A 13 16.35 -22.15 -5.26
CA GLY A 13 15.17 -22.93 -4.88
C GLY A 13 15.29 -23.55 -3.48
N TRP A 14 16.46 -24.08 -3.11
CA TRP A 14 16.74 -24.56 -1.76
C TRP A 14 16.63 -23.45 -0.71
N GLU A 15 17.02 -22.22 -1.05
CA GLU A 15 16.84 -21.02 -0.24
C GLU A 15 15.42 -20.42 -0.28
N GLN A 16 14.47 -21.07 -0.96
CA GLN A 16 13.09 -20.61 -1.14
C GLN A 16 12.99 -19.22 -1.83
N ARG A 17 13.96 -18.91 -2.70
CA ARG A 17 14.00 -17.67 -3.49
C ARG A 17 13.46 -17.92 -4.91
N ASP A 18 12.66 -16.99 -5.44
CA ASP A 18 12.23 -17.04 -6.84
C ASP A 18 13.40 -16.71 -7.79
N PRO A 19 13.86 -17.65 -8.63
CA PRO A 19 14.98 -17.41 -9.54
C PRO A 19 14.76 -16.27 -10.54
N ASN A 20 13.51 -15.94 -10.88
CA ASN A 20 13.20 -14.86 -11.82
C ASN A 20 13.61 -13.48 -11.27
N ARG A 21 13.61 -13.35 -9.93
CA ARG A 21 14.06 -12.16 -9.19
C ARG A 21 15.56 -11.90 -9.29
N TYR A 22 16.32 -12.74 -10.01
CA TYR A 22 17.76 -12.63 -10.07
C TYR A 22 18.29 -12.62 -11.51
N ASN A 23 19.43 -11.95 -11.70
CA ASN A 23 20.22 -12.11 -12.92
C ASN A 23 21.14 -13.33 -12.80
N ILE A 24 20.60 -14.51 -13.16
CA ILE A 24 21.31 -15.80 -13.03
C ILE A 24 22.68 -15.79 -13.73
N ASP A 25 22.81 -15.12 -14.88
CA ASP A 25 24.10 -15.03 -15.58
C ASP A 25 25.14 -14.20 -14.83
N GLY A 26 24.68 -13.15 -14.15
CA GLY A 26 25.50 -12.34 -13.27
C GLY A 26 25.96 -13.14 -12.05
N ILE A 27 25.02 -13.85 -11.41
CA ILE A 27 25.31 -14.72 -10.26
C ILE A 27 26.35 -15.76 -10.64
N VAL A 28 26.13 -16.50 -11.74
CA VAL A 28 27.04 -17.57 -12.15
C VAL A 28 28.45 -17.05 -12.40
N ARG A 29 28.55 -15.88 -13.03
CA ARG A 29 29.84 -15.24 -13.30
C ARG A 29 30.56 -14.84 -12.01
N ASP A 30 29.86 -14.18 -11.10
CA ASP A 30 30.50 -13.63 -9.91
C ASP A 30 30.77 -14.72 -8.85
N ALA A 31 29.85 -15.66 -8.66
CA ALA A 31 30.00 -16.75 -7.69
C ALA A 31 30.97 -17.83 -8.17
N TRP A 32 30.75 -18.46 -9.34
CA TRP A 32 31.54 -19.62 -9.75
C TRP A 32 32.71 -19.32 -10.68
N ILE A 33 32.58 -18.36 -11.60
CA ILE A 33 33.67 -18.07 -12.55
C ILE A 33 34.75 -17.21 -11.87
N ASN A 34 34.34 -16.17 -11.15
CA ASN A 34 35.26 -15.23 -10.50
C ASN A 34 35.53 -15.58 -9.03
N GLY A 35 34.54 -16.13 -8.32
CA GLY A 35 34.58 -16.39 -6.88
C GLY A 35 34.90 -17.84 -6.48
N ASN A 36 35.13 -18.73 -7.44
CA ASN A 36 35.38 -20.17 -7.24
C ASN A 36 34.27 -20.94 -6.48
N GLY A 37 33.06 -20.38 -6.38
CA GLY A 37 31.89 -21.05 -5.80
C GLY A 37 31.88 -21.11 -4.28
N SER A 38 32.59 -20.22 -3.59
CA SER A 38 32.51 -20.14 -2.13
C SER A 38 31.14 -19.62 -1.68
N ASP A 39 30.70 -20.02 -0.49
CA ASP A 39 29.42 -19.57 0.08
C ASP A 39 29.35 -18.03 0.25
N GLU A 40 30.48 -17.40 0.59
CA GLU A 40 30.59 -15.94 0.67
C GLU A 40 30.40 -15.26 -0.69
N THR A 41 31.02 -15.80 -1.74
CA THR A 41 30.91 -15.24 -3.10
C THR A 41 29.53 -15.51 -3.71
N TRP A 42 28.91 -16.65 -3.39
CA TRP A 42 27.52 -16.94 -3.70
C TRP A 42 26.59 -15.90 -3.09
N LYS A 43 26.64 -15.71 -1.76
CA LYS A 43 25.78 -14.74 -1.05
C LYS A 43 25.95 -13.32 -1.59
N ALA A 44 27.18 -12.87 -1.77
CA ALA A 44 27.47 -11.55 -2.33
C ALA A 44 26.95 -11.39 -3.77
N ALA A 45 27.06 -12.44 -4.59
CA ALA A 45 26.54 -12.42 -5.96
C ALA A 45 25.01 -12.43 -5.99
N VAL A 46 24.35 -13.24 -5.16
CA VAL A 46 22.88 -13.28 -5.04
C VAL A 46 22.33 -11.91 -4.65
N GLU A 47 22.92 -11.26 -3.66
CA GLU A 47 22.52 -9.92 -3.23
C GLU A 47 22.74 -8.87 -4.35
N LYS A 48 23.92 -8.86 -4.96
CA LYS A 48 24.28 -7.92 -6.02
C LYS A 48 23.38 -8.03 -7.26
N HIS A 49 22.94 -9.24 -7.59
CA HIS A 49 22.17 -9.53 -8.81
C HIS A 49 20.67 -9.67 -8.57
N TYR A 50 20.19 -9.27 -7.39
CA TYR A 50 18.77 -9.16 -7.09
C TYR A 50 18.11 -8.02 -7.90
N LYS A 51 16.97 -8.34 -8.51
CA LYS A 51 16.11 -7.39 -9.21
C LYS A 51 14.99 -6.98 -8.27
N ARG A 52 15.12 -5.77 -7.72
CA ARG A 52 14.08 -5.19 -6.86
C ARG A 52 12.73 -5.11 -7.58
N PHE A 53 12.72 -4.65 -8.82
CA PHE A 53 11.50 -4.50 -9.62
C PHE A 53 11.52 -5.35 -10.89
N MET A 54 10.36 -5.90 -11.23
CA MET A 54 10.09 -6.65 -12.46
C MET A 54 8.78 -6.16 -13.10
N VAL A 55 8.62 -6.48 -14.39
CA VAL A 55 7.33 -6.28 -15.08
C VAL A 55 6.26 -7.12 -14.40
N GLY A 56 5.10 -6.50 -14.15
CA GLY A 56 3.98 -7.09 -13.41
C GLY A 56 4.00 -6.81 -11.91
N ASP A 57 5.11 -6.31 -11.34
CA ASP A 57 5.12 -5.90 -9.94
C ASP A 57 4.23 -4.69 -9.73
N TRP A 58 3.43 -4.73 -8.67
CA TRP A 58 2.61 -3.61 -8.24
C TRP A 58 3.42 -2.67 -7.37
N VAL A 59 3.38 -1.38 -7.73
CA VAL A 59 4.13 -0.33 -7.04
C VAL A 59 3.25 0.88 -6.81
N ARG A 60 3.59 1.63 -5.77
CA ARG A 60 3.06 2.95 -5.49
C ARG A 60 3.93 4.02 -6.16
N ILE A 61 3.25 5.01 -6.74
CA ILE A 61 3.82 6.29 -7.14
C ILE A 61 3.14 7.41 -6.38
N THR A 62 3.85 8.53 -6.26
CA THR A 62 3.38 9.73 -5.56
C THR A 62 3.18 10.83 -6.60
N VAL A 63 1.99 11.44 -6.64
CA VAL A 63 1.65 12.49 -7.61
C VAL A 63 1.20 13.74 -6.85
N GLU A 64 1.82 14.87 -7.14
CA GLU A 64 1.39 16.18 -6.65
C GLU A 64 0.23 16.71 -7.52
N VAL A 65 -0.82 17.21 -6.87
CA VAL A 65 -1.97 17.85 -7.53
C VAL A 65 -2.08 19.32 -7.15
N GLU A 66 -2.72 20.13 -8.01
CA GLU A 66 -2.67 21.60 -8.01
C GLU A 66 -3.07 22.28 -6.67
N ASP A 67 -3.78 21.58 -5.78
CA ASP A 67 -4.23 22.12 -4.49
C ASP A 67 -3.31 21.77 -3.30
N GLY A 68 -2.05 21.42 -3.59
CA GLY A 68 -1.07 21.05 -2.56
C GLY A 68 -1.44 19.74 -1.85
N PHE A 69 -2.12 18.84 -2.55
CA PHE A 69 -2.29 17.46 -2.11
C PHE A 69 -1.29 16.57 -2.81
N THR A 70 -0.93 15.53 -2.10
CA THR A 70 -0.17 14.41 -2.63
C THR A 70 -1.11 13.22 -2.71
N GLU A 71 -1.27 12.66 -3.90
CA GLU A 71 -2.05 11.46 -4.14
C GLU A 71 -1.11 10.27 -4.31
N HIS A 72 -1.46 9.15 -3.68
CA HIS A 72 -0.77 7.88 -3.84
C HIS A 72 -1.54 7.05 -4.85
N HIS A 73 -0.87 6.64 -5.93
CA HIS A 73 -1.47 5.80 -6.96
C HIS A 73 -0.72 4.49 -7.07
N TYR A 74 -1.46 3.43 -7.36
CA TYR A 74 -0.92 2.09 -7.46
C TYR A 74 -1.15 1.54 -8.87
N GLY A 75 -0.16 0.83 -9.39
CA GLY A 75 -0.30 0.17 -10.67
C GLY A 75 0.84 -0.81 -10.94
N PRO A 76 0.62 -1.77 -11.85
CA PRO A 76 1.65 -2.70 -12.25
C PRO A 76 2.70 -1.99 -13.13
N ILE A 77 3.96 -2.37 -12.96
CA ILE A 77 5.02 -2.02 -13.91
C ILE A 77 4.74 -2.74 -15.23
N GLU A 78 4.41 -2.00 -16.28
CA GLU A 78 4.14 -2.58 -17.60
C GLU A 78 5.44 -2.85 -18.37
N ASN A 79 6.36 -1.89 -18.32
CA ASN A 79 7.66 -2.03 -18.98
C ASN A 79 8.69 -1.07 -18.40
N PHE A 80 9.97 -1.37 -18.65
CA PHE A 80 11.06 -0.47 -18.28
C PHE A 80 11.45 0.46 -19.42
N ARG A 81 11.98 1.63 -19.05
CA ARG A 81 12.41 2.71 -19.93
C ARG A 81 13.90 2.99 -19.77
N LYS A 82 14.52 3.37 -20.88
CA LYS A 82 15.88 3.90 -20.99
C LYS A 82 15.95 5.35 -20.53
N PRO A 83 17.16 5.90 -20.31
CA PRO A 83 17.35 7.32 -20.05
C PRO A 83 16.82 8.25 -21.16
N ASP A 84 16.78 7.79 -22.41
CA ASP A 84 16.22 8.53 -23.55
C ASP A 84 14.68 8.41 -23.66
N GLY A 85 14.01 7.77 -22.70
CA GLY A 85 12.57 7.55 -22.68
C GLY A 85 12.07 6.37 -23.54
N ASN A 86 12.92 5.76 -24.38
CA ASN A 86 12.53 4.61 -25.19
C ASN A 86 12.37 3.34 -24.34
N HIS A 87 11.53 2.41 -24.80
CA HIS A 87 11.40 1.10 -24.15
C HIS A 87 12.59 0.19 -24.46
N TYR A 88 12.89 -0.73 -23.55
CA TYR A 88 13.84 -1.80 -23.81
C TYR A 88 13.18 -2.94 -24.61
N ARG A 89 13.85 -3.41 -25.66
CA ARG A 89 13.37 -4.55 -26.48
C ARG A 89 13.62 -5.93 -25.87
N ARG A 90 14.42 -6.01 -24.81
CA ARG A 90 14.85 -7.24 -24.13
C ARG A 90 14.84 -7.01 -22.63
N HIS A 91 14.89 -8.08 -21.85
CA HIS A 91 15.10 -7.99 -20.40
C HIS A 91 16.38 -7.20 -20.07
N VAL A 92 16.29 -6.34 -19.07
CA VAL A 92 17.38 -5.45 -18.65
C VAL A 92 17.66 -5.65 -17.17
N ALA A 93 18.94 -5.76 -16.83
CA ALA A 93 19.38 -5.93 -15.45
C ALA A 93 19.24 -4.64 -14.63
N ASN A 94 19.57 -3.49 -15.23
CA ASN A 94 19.54 -2.18 -14.56
C ASN A 94 18.64 -1.20 -15.35
N PRO A 95 17.32 -1.25 -15.17
CA PRO A 95 16.42 -0.30 -15.82
C PRO A 95 16.60 1.11 -15.24
N HIS A 96 16.27 2.16 -16.02
CA HIS A 96 16.40 3.55 -15.56
C HIS A 96 15.11 4.04 -14.90
N ALA A 97 13.99 3.80 -15.59
CA ALA A 97 12.65 4.16 -15.11
C ALA A 97 11.66 3.03 -15.44
N ALA A 98 10.53 3.01 -14.73
CA ALA A 98 9.38 2.18 -15.04
C ALA A 98 8.30 3.01 -15.72
N PHE A 99 7.57 2.38 -16.64
CA PHE A 99 6.31 2.89 -17.14
C PHE A 99 5.18 2.09 -16.54
N LEU A 100 4.17 2.81 -16.07
CA LEU A 100 3.04 2.25 -15.34
C LEU A 100 1.78 3.04 -15.68
N HIS A 101 0.66 2.33 -15.62
CA HIS A 101 -0.68 2.84 -15.89
C HIS A 101 -1.57 2.61 -14.66
N PRO A 102 -1.50 3.50 -13.65
CA PRO A 102 -2.37 3.39 -12.49
C PRO A 102 -3.84 3.66 -12.85
N GLU A 103 -4.78 3.07 -12.12
CA GLU A 103 -6.20 3.10 -12.48
C GLU A 103 -6.83 4.51 -12.45
N HIS A 104 -6.37 5.38 -11.54
CA HIS A 104 -7.02 6.65 -11.22
C HIS A 104 -6.21 7.90 -11.59
N THR A 105 -5.21 7.74 -12.45
CA THR A 105 -4.40 8.84 -13.00
C THR A 105 -3.92 8.49 -14.41
N ARG A 106 -3.27 9.43 -15.09
CA ARG A 106 -2.65 9.17 -16.41
C ARG A 106 -1.48 8.21 -16.27
N SER A 107 -0.95 7.71 -17.39
CA SER A 107 0.28 6.93 -17.38
C SER A 107 1.48 7.77 -16.95
N HIS A 108 2.42 7.15 -16.24
CA HIS A 108 3.63 7.81 -15.77
C HIS A 108 4.88 7.03 -16.17
N VAL A 109 5.97 7.77 -16.40
CA VAL A 109 7.33 7.24 -16.45
C VAL A 109 8.04 7.72 -15.19
N VAL A 110 8.40 6.80 -14.31
CA VAL A 110 8.90 7.12 -12.97
C VAL A 110 10.26 6.47 -12.75
N PRO A 111 11.28 7.20 -12.27
CA PRO A 111 12.57 6.64 -11.89
C PRO A 111 12.39 5.52 -10.86
N LEU A 112 13.22 4.47 -10.95
CA LEU A 112 13.10 3.33 -10.02
C LEU A 112 13.33 3.71 -8.55
N ALA A 113 14.09 4.79 -8.31
CA ALA A 113 14.35 5.30 -6.96
C ALA A 113 13.08 5.83 -6.27
N ASP A 114 12.11 6.30 -7.06
CA ASP A 114 10.88 6.91 -6.55
C ASP A 114 9.74 5.88 -6.44
N LEU A 115 9.98 4.64 -6.89
CA LEU A 115 9.02 3.54 -6.76
C LEU A 115 9.08 2.93 -5.37
N VAL A 116 7.89 2.66 -4.83
CA VAL A 116 7.72 1.93 -3.58
C VAL A 116 6.93 0.65 -3.87
N GLU A 117 7.41 -0.50 -3.43
CA GLU A 117 6.66 -1.77 -3.54
C GLU A 117 5.37 -1.66 -2.73
N GLU A 118 4.22 -2.03 -3.32
CA GLU A 118 2.91 -1.80 -2.67
C GLU A 118 2.83 -2.41 -1.28
N ILE A 119 3.47 -3.57 -1.09
CA ILE A 119 3.42 -4.34 0.16
C ILE A 119 3.90 -3.51 1.36
N ASN A 120 4.76 -2.53 1.14
CA ASN A 120 5.29 -1.67 2.19
C ASN A 120 4.22 -0.75 2.79
N ASP A 121 3.14 -0.46 2.06
CA ASP A 121 2.05 0.41 2.51
C ASP A 121 0.99 -0.35 3.33
N PHE A 122 1.16 -1.67 3.49
CA PHE A 122 0.22 -2.53 4.21
C PHE A 122 0.86 -3.26 5.39
N GLU A 123 0.04 -3.48 6.41
CA GLU A 123 0.29 -4.46 7.47
C GLU A 123 -0.60 -5.68 7.19
N ILE A 124 0.00 -6.87 7.22
CA ILE A 124 -0.70 -8.14 6.96
C ILE A 124 -0.67 -8.97 8.23
N ILE A 125 -1.86 -9.24 8.76
CA ILE A 125 -2.08 -10.08 9.93
C ILE A 125 -2.66 -11.42 9.47
N THR A 126 -2.06 -12.52 9.91
CA THR A 126 -2.48 -13.90 9.58
C THR A 126 -3.00 -14.67 10.79
N GLU A 127 -2.88 -14.11 12.00
CA GLU A 127 -3.30 -14.75 13.24
C GLU A 127 -4.83 -14.81 13.31
N TRP A 128 -5.40 -16.03 13.32
CA TRP A 128 -6.84 -16.27 13.15
C TRP A 128 -7.70 -15.47 14.14
N SER A 129 -7.28 -15.41 15.40
CA SER A 129 -7.97 -14.66 16.46
C SER A 129 -8.07 -13.18 16.14
N GLN A 130 -7.01 -12.58 15.60
CA GLN A 130 -6.96 -11.16 15.22
C GLN A 130 -7.69 -10.92 13.89
N VAL A 131 -7.59 -11.84 12.94
CA VAL A 131 -8.34 -11.77 11.68
C VAL A 131 -9.84 -11.73 11.95
N HIS A 132 -10.32 -12.44 12.98
CA HIS A 132 -11.75 -12.55 13.28
C HIS A 132 -12.24 -11.75 14.49
N GLU A 133 -11.40 -10.87 15.03
CA GLU A 133 -11.79 -9.99 16.14
C GLU A 133 -13.00 -9.12 15.76
N GLY A 134 -14.05 -9.18 16.57
CA GLY A 134 -15.30 -8.44 16.36
C GLY A 134 -16.23 -9.04 15.29
N GLY A 135 -16.00 -10.30 14.90
CA GLY A 135 -16.76 -10.96 13.84
C GLY A 135 -18.28 -11.02 14.05
N PRO A 136 -19.05 -11.13 12.96
CA PRO A 136 -20.50 -11.08 13.01
C PRO A 136 -21.09 -12.29 13.75
N GLN A 137 -22.08 -12.02 14.60
CA GLN A 137 -22.73 -13.06 15.42
C GLN A 137 -23.36 -14.19 14.59
N HIS A 138 -23.89 -13.86 13.40
CA HIS A 138 -24.57 -14.83 12.53
C HIS A 138 -23.62 -15.76 11.74
N ASN A 139 -22.30 -15.52 11.75
CA ASN A 139 -21.30 -16.40 11.14
C ASN A 139 -20.36 -17.01 12.18
N TYR A 140 -20.85 -17.29 13.39
CA TYR A 140 -20.03 -17.84 14.48
C TYR A 140 -18.81 -16.96 14.81
N GLY A 141 -18.91 -15.65 14.61
CA GLY A 141 -17.80 -14.72 14.82
C GLY A 141 -16.72 -14.75 13.72
N VAL A 142 -16.98 -15.38 12.58
CA VAL A 142 -16.03 -15.49 11.47
C VAL A 142 -16.36 -14.49 10.37
N TYR A 143 -15.36 -13.74 9.94
CA TYR A 143 -15.44 -12.89 8.76
C TYR A 143 -15.16 -13.71 7.49
N SER A 144 -16.00 -13.52 6.49
CA SER A 144 -15.75 -14.04 5.15
C SER A 144 -14.75 -13.16 4.39
N CYS A 145 -14.09 -13.76 3.40
CA CYS A 145 -13.27 -13.04 2.44
C CYS A 145 -14.11 -12.00 1.67
N ILE A 146 -13.58 -10.78 1.53
CA ILE A 146 -14.20 -9.67 0.77
C ILE A 146 -13.72 -9.63 -0.70
N GLY A 147 -12.94 -10.62 -1.13
CA GLY A 147 -12.54 -10.77 -2.53
C GLY A 147 -13.70 -11.09 -3.47
N MET A 148 -13.41 -11.18 -4.78
CA MET A 148 -14.38 -11.50 -5.83
C MET A 148 -14.77 -12.99 -5.82
N HIS A 149 -15.38 -13.44 -4.73
CA HIS A 149 -16.03 -14.73 -4.66
C HIS A 149 -17.50 -14.61 -5.07
N GLY A 150 -18.08 -15.73 -5.49
CA GLY A 150 -19.53 -15.84 -5.71
C GLY A 150 -20.32 -15.73 -4.39
N PRO A 151 -21.58 -16.20 -4.35
CA PRO A 151 -22.49 -15.98 -3.22
C PRO A 151 -22.05 -16.59 -1.88
N TYR A 152 -21.04 -17.46 -1.88
CA TYR A 152 -20.52 -18.15 -0.69
C TYR A 152 -19.00 -17.94 -0.56
N PRO A 153 -18.55 -16.76 -0.12
CA PRO A 153 -17.13 -16.50 0.10
C PRO A 153 -16.58 -17.41 1.22
N PRO A 154 -15.36 -17.96 1.04
CA PRO A 154 -14.70 -18.71 2.10
C PRO A 154 -14.36 -17.79 3.29
N PRO A 155 -14.04 -18.36 4.46
CA PRO A 155 -13.48 -17.58 5.57
C PRO A 155 -12.23 -16.81 5.14
N ALA A 156 -12.05 -15.62 5.70
CA ALA A 156 -10.81 -14.89 5.53
C ALA A 156 -9.69 -15.55 6.34
N THR A 157 -8.49 -15.57 5.79
CA THR A 157 -7.27 -16.07 6.45
C THR A 157 -6.30 -14.94 6.78
N THR A 158 -6.51 -13.77 6.17
CA THR A 158 -5.65 -12.59 6.32
C THR A 158 -6.49 -11.35 6.57
N LEU A 159 -5.95 -10.46 7.40
CA LEU A 159 -6.43 -9.10 7.62
C LEU A 159 -5.35 -8.16 7.10
N VAL A 160 -5.70 -7.38 6.08
CA VAL A 160 -4.84 -6.37 5.48
C VAL A 160 -5.27 -5.01 6.00
N ILE A 161 -4.32 -4.26 6.55
CA ILE A 161 -4.52 -2.91 7.05
C ILE A 161 -3.67 -1.97 6.21
N HIS A 162 -4.30 -0.97 5.58
CA HIS A 162 -3.57 0.08 4.89
C HIS A 162 -3.00 1.06 5.93
N LYS A 163 -1.67 1.16 6.02
CA LYS A 163 -0.98 1.87 7.11
C LYS A 163 -1.37 3.34 7.20
N VAL A 164 -1.61 3.99 6.06
CA VAL A 164 -1.93 5.42 6.01
C VAL A 164 -3.35 5.69 6.51
N SER A 165 -4.35 4.94 6.03
CA SER A 165 -5.76 5.20 6.35
C SER A 165 -6.29 4.38 7.53
N GLY A 166 -5.55 3.38 8.00
CA GLY A 166 -6.01 2.41 8.99
C GLY A 166 -7.16 1.52 8.50
N ARG A 167 -7.58 1.64 7.24
CA ARG A 167 -8.67 0.86 6.67
C ARG A 167 -8.27 -0.61 6.63
N LYS A 168 -9.25 -1.46 6.94
CA LYS A 168 -9.05 -2.89 7.11
C LYS A 168 -9.90 -3.66 6.11
N LYS A 169 -9.30 -4.62 5.40
CA LYS A 169 -10.02 -5.62 4.61
C LYS A 169 -9.53 -7.01 4.95
N ARG A 170 -10.39 -7.99 4.73
CA ARG A 170 -10.14 -9.39 5.06
C ARG A 170 -10.20 -10.23 3.80
N PHE A 171 -9.15 -11.01 3.56
CA PHE A 171 -9.01 -11.83 2.36
C PHE A 171 -8.69 -13.27 2.73
N CYS A 172 -9.09 -14.21 1.87
CA CYS A 172 -8.47 -15.53 1.83
C CYS A 172 -7.12 -15.44 1.09
N ASP A 173 -6.29 -16.47 1.21
CA ASP A 173 -4.95 -16.48 0.61
C ASP A 173 -4.98 -16.27 -0.91
N ALA A 174 -5.99 -16.81 -1.60
CA ALA A 174 -6.16 -16.67 -3.04
C ALA A 174 -6.52 -15.23 -3.47
N CYS A 175 -7.20 -14.47 -2.60
CA CYS A 175 -7.59 -13.09 -2.89
C CYS A 175 -6.63 -12.05 -2.30
N ASN A 176 -5.65 -12.45 -1.49
CA ASN A 176 -4.62 -11.55 -0.97
C ASN A 176 -3.57 -11.27 -2.06
N THR A 177 -4.01 -10.69 -3.18
CA THR A 177 -3.16 -10.31 -4.31
C THR A 177 -2.74 -8.84 -4.20
N PRO A 178 -1.63 -8.43 -4.84
CA PRO A 178 -1.21 -7.03 -4.85
C PRO A 178 -2.28 -6.08 -5.40
N GLU A 179 -3.02 -6.51 -6.43
CA GLU A 179 -4.14 -5.74 -7.01
C GLU A 179 -5.27 -5.50 -6.01
N GLN A 180 -5.68 -6.53 -5.26
CA GLN A 180 -6.75 -6.39 -4.26
C GLN A 180 -6.33 -5.52 -3.07
N ARG A 181 -5.04 -5.57 -2.69
CA ARG A 181 -4.47 -4.66 -1.67
C ARG A 181 -4.40 -3.23 -2.18
N ALA A 182 -3.91 -3.01 -3.40
CA ALA A 182 -3.93 -1.70 -4.05
C ALA A 182 -5.35 -1.10 -4.09
N GLY A 183 -6.37 -1.91 -4.42
CA GLY A 183 -7.77 -1.48 -4.37
C GLY A 183 -8.25 -1.01 -2.99
N LEU A 184 -7.68 -1.50 -1.88
CA LEU A 184 -7.94 -0.95 -0.54
C LEU A 184 -7.35 0.46 -0.37
N ALA A 185 -6.16 0.71 -0.91
CA ALA A 185 -5.57 2.04 -0.88
C ALA A 185 -6.27 3.01 -1.84
N ASP A 186 -6.74 2.52 -3.00
CA ASP A 186 -7.53 3.31 -3.94
C ASP A 186 -8.88 3.75 -3.35
N GLU A 187 -9.53 2.91 -2.53
CA GLU A 187 -10.70 3.36 -1.75
C GLU A 187 -10.35 4.55 -0.86
N ALA A 188 -9.19 4.54 -0.18
CA ALA A 188 -8.75 5.64 0.66
C ALA A 188 -8.52 6.93 -0.16
N LEU A 189 -7.96 6.80 -1.37
CA LEU A 189 -7.82 7.89 -2.32
C LEU A 189 -9.20 8.47 -2.72
N MET A 190 -10.20 7.61 -2.96
CA MET A 190 -11.55 8.09 -3.29
C MET A 190 -12.19 8.84 -2.13
N TYR A 191 -12.01 8.41 -0.87
CA TYR A 191 -12.46 9.21 0.28
C TYR A 191 -11.75 10.56 0.35
N GLN A 192 -10.43 10.61 0.13
CA GLN A 192 -9.68 11.87 0.09
C GLN A 192 -10.22 12.82 -0.99
N ARG A 193 -10.47 12.31 -2.21
CA ARG A 193 -11.01 13.10 -3.32
C ARG A 193 -12.43 13.59 -3.03
N ASN A 194 -13.29 12.73 -2.48
CA ASN A 194 -14.68 13.08 -2.16
C ASN A 194 -14.78 14.08 -1.00
N ALA A 195 -13.84 14.03 -0.04
CA ALA A 195 -13.79 14.94 1.10
C ALA A 195 -12.91 16.18 0.87
N LYS A 196 -12.43 16.40 -0.37
CA LYS A 196 -11.40 17.41 -0.65
C LYS A 196 -11.77 18.82 -0.18
N SER A 197 -13.02 19.25 -0.37
CA SER A 197 -13.50 20.56 0.09
C SER A 197 -13.39 20.69 1.62
N THR A 198 -13.90 19.70 2.35
CA THR A 198 -13.83 19.64 3.82
C THR A 198 -12.39 19.69 4.32
N ILE A 199 -11.48 18.96 3.66
CA ILE A 199 -10.06 18.95 4.04
C ILE A 199 -9.42 20.33 3.78
N LEU A 200 -9.74 20.97 2.66
CA LEU A 200 -9.22 22.31 2.33
C LEU A 200 -9.75 23.39 3.28
N GLU A 201 -11.02 23.32 3.66
CA GLU A 201 -11.62 24.23 4.65
C GLU A 201 -10.93 24.11 6.00
N LEU A 202 -10.75 22.88 6.51
CA LEU A 202 -10.03 22.63 7.77
C LEU A 202 -8.54 22.97 7.71
N ARG A 203 -7.94 22.91 6.51
CA ARG A 203 -6.55 23.36 6.31
C ARG A 203 -6.45 24.89 6.34
N ALA A 204 -7.43 25.59 5.80
CA ALA A 204 -7.49 27.04 5.80
C ALA A 204 -7.84 27.61 7.19
N ASP A 205 -8.79 27.00 7.88
CA ASP A 205 -9.17 27.34 9.24
C ASP A 205 -9.39 26.06 10.09
N PRO A 206 -8.37 25.63 10.85
CA PRO A 206 -8.48 24.48 11.75
C PRO A 206 -9.53 24.63 12.86
N THR A 207 -9.92 25.86 13.22
CA THR A 207 -10.79 26.10 14.38
C THR A 207 -12.26 25.73 14.12
N LEU A 208 -12.64 25.57 12.84
CA LEU A 208 -13.99 25.18 12.41
C LEU A 208 -14.49 23.90 13.10
N ILE A 209 -13.60 22.96 13.43
CA ILE A 209 -13.95 21.70 14.09
C ILE A 209 -14.35 21.87 15.57
N THR A 210 -13.97 22.98 16.20
CA THR A 210 -14.22 23.27 17.63
C THR A 210 -15.36 24.24 17.86
N GLY A 211 -16.05 24.68 16.80
CA GLY A 211 -17.18 25.59 16.91
C GLY A 211 -18.35 25.03 17.75
N PRO A 212 -19.30 25.90 18.12
CA PRO A 212 -20.42 25.54 18.97
C PRO A 212 -21.27 24.41 18.35
N ALA A 213 -21.86 23.57 19.19
CA ALA A 213 -22.85 22.60 18.77
C ALA A 213 -24.16 23.30 18.36
N SER A 214 -25.00 22.61 17.59
CA SER A 214 -26.33 23.10 17.29
C SER A 214 -27.19 23.14 18.56
N GLU A 215 -28.02 24.17 18.69
CA GLU A 215 -29.09 24.20 19.70
C GLU A 215 -30.32 23.41 19.24
N ASP A 216 -30.42 23.11 17.93
CA ASP A 216 -31.48 22.27 17.37
C ASP A 216 -31.03 20.81 17.28
N ARG A 217 -31.85 19.93 17.83
CA ARG A 217 -31.67 18.47 17.78
C ARG A 217 -31.68 17.91 16.34
N TRP A 218 -32.36 18.58 15.41
CA TRP A 218 -32.61 18.05 14.07
C TRP A 218 -31.63 18.56 13.02
N ASP A 219 -30.93 19.66 13.29
CA ASP A 219 -29.93 20.25 12.40
C ASP A 219 -28.55 20.20 13.02
N LYS A 220 -27.56 19.74 12.26
CA LYS A 220 -26.15 19.75 12.69
C LYS A 220 -25.52 21.09 12.37
N SER A 221 -24.87 21.68 13.37
CA SER A 221 -23.99 22.83 13.17
C SER A 221 -22.83 22.45 12.24
N PRO A 222 -22.21 23.42 11.55
CA PRO A 222 -21.02 23.16 10.73
C PRO A 222 -19.90 22.45 11.51
N ALA A 223 -19.68 22.83 12.77
CA ALA A 223 -18.67 22.21 13.61
C ALA A 223 -18.96 20.73 13.91
N GLU A 224 -20.23 20.35 14.11
CA GLU A 224 -20.61 18.94 14.29
C GLU A 224 -20.35 18.11 13.04
N GLN A 225 -20.55 18.68 11.85
CA GLN A 225 -20.25 17.98 10.59
C GLN A 225 -18.74 17.73 10.45
N TYR A 226 -17.89 18.69 10.82
CA TYR A 226 -16.43 18.48 10.83
C TYR A 226 -15.99 17.46 11.89
N ARG A 227 -16.63 17.43 13.07
CA ARG A 227 -16.33 16.43 14.11
C ARG A 227 -16.73 15.02 13.68
N GLU A 228 -17.92 14.86 13.10
CA GLU A 228 -18.36 13.58 12.53
C GLU A 228 -17.42 13.12 11.41
N PHE A 229 -17.00 14.04 10.54
CA PHE A 229 -15.97 13.77 9.55
C PHE A 229 -14.66 13.28 10.20
N ALA A 230 -14.21 13.92 11.27
CA ALA A 230 -13.00 13.53 11.99
C ALA A 230 -13.11 12.19 12.73
N ASP A 231 -14.31 11.81 13.17
CA ASP A 231 -14.56 10.49 13.76
C ASP A 231 -14.58 9.37 12.70
N VAL A 232 -15.16 9.64 11.53
CA VAL A 232 -15.27 8.66 10.44
C VAL A 232 -13.97 8.54 9.64
N PHE A 233 -13.28 9.66 9.40
CA PHE A 233 -12.10 9.76 8.55
C PHE A 233 -10.93 10.48 9.25
N PRO A 234 -10.47 10.02 10.43
CA PRO A 234 -9.46 10.72 11.22
C PRO A 234 -8.14 10.95 10.46
N TRP A 235 -7.78 10.06 9.53
CA TRP A 235 -6.56 10.18 8.71
C TRP A 235 -6.63 11.26 7.63
N LEU A 236 -7.82 11.80 7.35
CA LEU A 236 -8.01 12.89 6.38
C LEU A 236 -8.03 14.27 7.05
N VAL A 237 -8.08 14.32 8.37
CA VAL A 237 -8.10 15.58 9.12
C VAL A 237 -6.70 16.20 9.13
N PRO A 238 -6.53 17.47 8.70
CA PRO A 238 -5.24 18.15 8.81
C PRO A 238 -4.74 18.19 10.25
N ALA A 239 -3.43 17.99 10.46
CA ALA A 239 -2.84 17.85 11.80
C ALA A 239 -3.24 18.97 12.79
N PRO A 240 -3.22 20.28 12.42
CA PRO A 240 -3.66 21.33 13.33
C PRO A 240 -5.13 21.20 13.78
N ALA A 241 -6.02 20.77 12.87
CA ALA A 241 -7.44 20.55 13.20
C ALA A 241 -7.62 19.29 14.04
N ALA A 242 -6.84 18.24 13.79
CA ALA A 242 -6.86 17.00 14.57
C ALA A 242 -6.43 17.22 16.03
N GLU A 243 -5.41 18.05 16.26
CA GLU A 243 -4.95 18.44 17.60
C GLU A 243 -6.05 19.20 18.38
N LEU A 244 -6.65 20.21 17.74
CA LEU A 244 -7.76 20.97 18.33
C LEU A 244 -8.96 20.07 18.64
N TYR A 245 -9.26 19.11 17.76
CA TYR A 245 -10.35 18.17 18.00
C TYR A 245 -10.08 17.23 19.17
N GLN A 246 -8.84 16.76 19.32
CA GLN A 246 -8.46 15.95 20.48
C GLN A 246 -8.61 16.73 21.79
N GLN A 247 -8.09 17.95 21.85
CA GLN A 247 -8.24 18.81 23.03
C GLN A 247 -9.72 19.07 23.36
N TRP A 248 -10.55 19.27 22.34
CA TRP A 248 -12.00 19.41 22.53
C TRP A 248 -12.62 18.15 23.15
N LYS A 249 -12.28 16.94 22.65
CA LYS A 249 -12.78 15.66 23.20
C LYS A 249 -12.35 15.46 24.65
N GLU A 250 -11.10 15.77 24.98
CA GLU A 250 -10.57 15.69 26.35
C GLU A 250 -11.35 16.62 27.30
N ASN A 251 -11.63 17.85 26.88
CA ASN A 251 -12.38 18.83 27.68
C ASN A 251 -13.85 18.43 27.90
N GLN A 252 -14.49 17.82 26.91
CA GLN A 252 -15.85 17.28 27.04
C GLN A 252 -15.89 16.10 28.03
N ASN A 253 -14.94 15.18 27.92
CA ASN A 253 -14.84 14.04 28.84
C ASN A 253 -14.55 14.49 30.29
N ALA A 254 -13.70 15.50 30.47
CA ALA A 254 -13.43 16.08 31.79
C ALA A 254 -14.66 16.76 32.39
N SER A 255 -15.48 17.40 31.56
CA SER A 255 -16.72 18.09 31.98
C SER A 255 -17.87 17.11 32.26
N ALA A 256 -17.90 15.95 31.59
CA ALA A 256 -18.89 14.89 31.84
C ALA A 256 -18.57 14.05 33.10
N ALA A 257 -17.31 14.07 33.57
CA ALA A 257 -16.85 13.36 34.76
C ALA A 257 -16.86 14.22 36.05
N ALA A 258 -17.14 15.52 35.95
CA ALA A 258 -17.22 16.48 37.04
C ALA A 258 -18.68 16.72 37.48
#